data_AF-A0A4R9BZ59-F1
#
_entry.id   AF-A0A4R9BZ59-F1
#
_cell.length_a   1.000
_cell.length_b   1.000
_cell.length_c   1.000
_cell.angle_alpha   90.00
_cell.angle_beta   90.00
_cell.angle_gamma   90.00
#
_symmetry.space_group_name_H-M   'P 1'
#
loop_
_entity.id
_entity.type
_entity.pdbx_description
1 polymer ?
#
loop_
_entity_poly.entity_id
_entity_poly.type
_entity_poly.pdbx_seq_one_letter_code
_entity_poly.pdbx_strand_id
1 'polypeptide(L)' 'MGKDAGRATDAGAAPRGAADADGALWAAEGIPSPARRALVAAGILTVEDLRRADPDVLARLHGMGPTAMARLRPLRDG' A
#
# COMPACT_ATOMS: atom_id res chain seq x y z
N MET A 1 -17.82 -26.87 3.13
CA MET A 1 -17.48 -25.55 2.57
C MET A 1 -15.97 -25.37 2.65
N GLY A 2 -15.28 -25.63 1.53
CA GLY A 2 -13.82 -25.66 1.45
C GLY A 2 -13.21 -24.26 1.44
N LYS A 3 -12.06 -24.14 2.10
CA LYS A 3 -11.15 -23.00 2.04
C LYS A 3 -10.58 -22.90 0.63
N ASP A 4 -10.94 -21.86 -0.10
CA ASP A 4 -10.18 -21.41 -1.28
C ASP A 4 -9.89 -19.91 -1.11
N ALA A 5 -8.96 -19.60 -0.20
CA ALA A 5 -8.27 -18.32 -0.24
C ALA A 5 -7.27 -18.39 -1.39
N GLY A 6 -7.70 -17.88 -2.54
CA GLY A 6 -6.90 -17.78 -3.75
C GLY A 6 -5.49 -17.28 -3.45
N ARG A 7 -4.54 -18.12 -3.80
CA ARG A 7 -3.10 -17.87 -3.91
C ARG A 7 -2.85 -16.54 -4.60
N ALA A 8 -2.29 -15.56 -3.89
CA ALA A 8 -1.69 -14.39 -4.51
C ALA A 8 -0.49 -14.86 -5.35
N THR A 9 -0.71 -15.00 -6.65
CA THR A 9 0.34 -15.37 -7.61
C THR A 9 1.08 -14.13 -8.08
N ASP A 10 2.41 -14.22 -7.97
CA ASP A 10 3.42 -13.58 -8.81
C ASP A 10 3.36 -12.06 -8.96
N ALA A 11 3.93 -11.34 -7.98
CA ALA A 11 4.44 -10.01 -8.24
C ALA A 11 5.85 -10.15 -8.85
N GLY A 12 5.90 -10.16 -10.19
CA GLY A 12 7.14 -10.00 -10.94
C GLY A 12 7.93 -8.81 -10.40
N ALA A 13 9.11 -9.09 -9.85
CA ALA A 13 10.03 -8.10 -9.31
C ALA A 13 10.64 -7.27 -10.46
N ALA A 14 10.05 -6.12 -10.76
CA ALA A 14 10.66 -5.04 -11.53
C ALA A 14 11.70 -4.29 -10.66
N PRO A 15 12.70 -3.60 -11.24
CA PRO A 15 13.97 -3.33 -10.59
C PRO A 15 13.84 -2.39 -9.39
N ARG A 16 14.36 -2.85 -8.25
CA ARG A 16 14.47 -2.11 -6.98
C ARG A 16 15.41 -0.90 -7.17
N GLY A 17 14.84 0.26 -7.47
CA GLY A 17 15.51 1.55 -7.41
C GLY A 17 14.67 2.52 -6.58
N ALA A 18 15.31 3.12 -5.57
CA ALA A 18 14.80 4.14 -4.63
C ALA A 18 14.00 3.63 -3.41
N ALA A 19 14.54 2.65 -2.68
CA ALA A 19 14.03 2.24 -1.36
C ALA A 19 14.33 3.25 -0.23
N ASP A 20 15.02 4.37 -0.51
CA ASP A 20 15.61 5.25 0.52
C ASP A 20 14.79 6.50 0.86
N ALA A 21 13.52 6.57 0.49
CA ALA A 21 12.63 7.67 0.87
C ALA A 21 11.48 7.14 1.73
N ASP A 22 11.69 7.04 3.05
CA ASP A 22 10.80 6.55 4.13
C ASP A 22 9.35 7.11 4.11
N GLY A 23 8.60 6.80 3.05
CA GLY A 23 7.28 7.35 2.79
C GLY A 23 7.28 8.84 2.44
N ALA A 24 8.33 9.39 1.81
CA ALA A 24 8.33 10.81 1.39
C ALA A 24 7.19 11.11 0.39
N LEU A 25 6.96 10.20 -0.56
CA LEU A 25 5.77 10.21 -1.43
C LEU A 25 4.50 10.31 -0.59
N TRP A 26 4.32 9.38 0.35
CA TRP A 26 3.13 9.31 1.19
C TRP A 26 2.98 10.53 2.11
N ALA A 27 4.09 11.14 2.53
CA ALA A 27 4.07 12.36 3.32
C ALA A 27 3.59 13.56 2.49
N ALA A 28 4.02 13.67 1.23
CA ALA A 28 3.54 14.70 0.30
C ALA A 28 2.03 14.56 0.01
N GLU A 29 1.53 13.32 -0.02
CA GLU A 29 0.09 13.02 -0.17
C GLU A 29 -0.72 13.21 1.13
N GLY A 30 -0.09 13.67 2.23
CA GLY A 30 -0.76 13.90 3.50
C GLY A 30 -1.19 12.63 4.23
N ILE A 31 -0.59 11.47 3.90
CA ILE A 31 -0.83 10.22 4.61
C ILE A 31 -0.20 10.30 6.01
N PRO A 32 -0.91 9.96 7.10
CA PRO A 32 -0.39 10.07 8.47
C PRO A 32 0.75 9.06 8.75
N SER A 33 1.67 9.41 9.67
CA SER A 33 2.89 8.63 9.94
C SER A 33 2.67 7.12 10.19
N PRO A 34 1.63 6.67 10.94
CA PRO A 34 1.38 5.24 11.12
C PRO A 34 1.07 4.52 9.81
N ALA A 35 0.24 5.11 8.94
CA ALA A 35 -0.11 4.53 7.66
C ALA A 35 1.09 4.53 6.69
N ARG A 36 1.92 5.58 6.68
CA ARG A 36 3.14 5.62 5.86
C ARG A 36 4.09 4.48 6.22
N ARG A 37 4.33 4.26 7.52
CA ARG A 37 5.16 3.14 8.00
C ARG A 37 4.58 1.80 7.58
N ALA A 38 3.26 1.65 7.62
CA ALA A 38 2.59 0.42 7.22
C ALA A 38 2.71 0.15 5.71
N LEU A 39 2.60 1.18 4.87
CA LEU A 39 2.80 1.07 3.42
C LEU A 39 4.24 0.67 3.09
N VAL A 40 5.23 1.36 3.68
CA VAL A 40 6.65 1.05 3.49
C VAL A 40 6.97 -0.36 3.97
N ALA A 41 6.48 -0.76 5.15
CA ALA A 41 6.66 -2.12 5.67
C ALA A 41 5.98 -3.20 4.81
N ALA A 42 4.91 -2.85 4.10
CA ALA A 42 4.22 -3.74 3.15
C ALA A 42 4.83 -3.72 1.74
N GLY A 43 5.93 -2.98 1.51
CA GLY A 43 6.56 -2.85 0.19
C GLY A 43 5.79 -1.97 -0.79
N ILE A 44 4.84 -1.18 -0.32
CA ILE A 44 4.05 -0.25 -1.12
C ILE A 44 4.80 1.10 -1.12
N LEU A 45 5.70 1.25 -2.09
CA LEU A 45 6.61 2.39 -2.18
C LEU A 45 6.19 3.41 -3.24
N THR A 46 5.34 2.98 -4.18
CA THR A 46 4.84 3.80 -5.28
C THR A 46 3.31 3.74 -5.40
N VAL A 47 2.73 4.69 -6.14
CA VAL A 47 1.29 4.67 -6.49
C VAL A 47 0.93 3.41 -7.29
N GLU A 48 1.84 2.92 -8.13
CA GLU A 48 1.63 1.70 -8.89
C GLU A 48 1.57 0.47 -7.98
N ASP A 49 2.42 0.38 -6.94
CA ASP A 49 2.33 -0.69 -5.94
C ASP A 49 0.99 -0.63 -5.18
N LEU A 50 0.53 0.58 -4.88
CA LEU A 50 -0.74 0.82 -4.20
C LEU A 50 -1.95 0.40 -5.05
N ARG A 51 -1.89 0.59 -6.38
CA ARG A 51 -2.91 0.15 -7.35
C ARG A 51 -2.96 -1.38 -7.46
N ARG A 52 -1.81 -2.04 -7.38
CA ARG A 52 -1.70 -3.52 -7.39
C ARG A 52 -2.11 -4.14 -6.06
N ALA A 53 -2.05 -3.39 -4.97
CA ALA A 53 -2.43 -3.89 -3.65
C ALA A 53 -3.94 -4.12 -3.52
N ASP A 54 -4.27 -5.25 -2.90
CA ASP A 54 -5.64 -5.62 -2.56
C ASP A 54 -6.23 -4.61 -1.52
N PRO A 55 -7.40 -4.00 -1.81
CA PRO A 55 -7.97 -2.99 -0.92
C PRO A 55 -8.31 -3.49 0.48
N ASP A 56 -8.70 -4.76 0.62
CA ASP A 56 -9.02 -5.36 1.92
C ASP A 56 -7.73 -5.64 2.71
N VAL A 57 -6.63 -5.99 2.02
CA VAL A 57 -5.30 -6.10 2.65
C VAL A 57 -4.85 -4.73 3.16
N LEU A 58 -4.99 -3.66 2.36
CA LEU A 58 -4.64 -2.30 2.78
C LEU A 58 -5.41 -1.90 4.04
N ALA A 59 -6.72 -2.11 4.07
CA ALA A 59 -7.58 -1.76 5.19
C ALA A 59 -7.23 -2.50 6.50
N ARG A 60 -6.56 -3.65 6.41
CA ARG A 60 -6.11 -4.45 7.56
C ARG A 60 -4.71 -4.09 8.07
N LEU A 61 -3.96 -3.24 7.36
CA LEU A 61 -2.63 -2.83 7.79
C LEU A 61 -2.72 -2.05 9.12
N HIS A 62 -1.87 -2.43 10.09
CA HIS A 62 -1.80 -1.74 11.37
C HIS A 62 -1.41 -0.27 11.17
N GLY A 63 -2.26 0.67 11.61
CA GLY A 63 -2.09 2.10 11.36
C GLY A 63 -2.89 2.64 10.17
N MET A 64 -3.63 1.78 9.45
CA MET A 64 -4.52 2.18 8.36
C MET A 64 -5.90 2.60 8.88
N GLY A 65 -6.00 3.83 9.37
CA GLY A 65 -7.28 4.42 9.81
C GLY A 65 -8.13 4.97 8.66
N PRO A 66 -9.39 5.37 8.93
CA PRO A 66 -10.30 5.94 7.93
C PRO A 66 -9.70 7.13 7.15
N THR A 67 -8.94 7.99 7.84
CA THR A 67 -8.24 9.13 7.23
C THR A 67 -7.22 8.68 6.18
N ALA A 68 -6.45 7.62 6.45
CA ALA A 68 -5.47 7.10 5.50
C ALA A 68 -6.17 6.51 4.28
N MET A 69 -7.21 5.69 4.49
CA MET A 69 -7.98 5.09 3.39
C MET A 69 -8.66 6.14 2.50
N ALA A 70 -9.17 7.22 3.08
CA ALA A 70 -9.77 8.32 2.32
C ALA A 70 -8.77 9.04 1.40
N ARG A 71 -7.49 9.12 1.82
CA ARG A 71 -6.41 9.72 1.03
C ARG A 71 -5.84 8.77 -0.02
N LEU A 72 -5.78 7.47 0.28
CA LEU A 72 -5.25 6.47 -0.66
C LEU A 72 -6.23 6.16 -1.81
N ARG A 73 -7.54 6.22 -1.56
CA ARG A 73 -8.54 5.82 -2.56
C ARG A 73 -8.43 6.60 -3.89
N PRO A 74 -8.36 7.94 -3.92
CA PRO A 74 -8.18 8.67 -5.18
C PRO A 74 -6.90 8.33 -5.94
N LEU A 75 -5.80 8.04 -5.24
CA LEU A 75 -4.52 7.68 -5.86
C LEU A 75 -4.57 6.29 -6.52
N ARG A 76 -5.40 5.40 -5.97
CA ARG A 76 -5.65 4.06 -6.49
C ARG A 76 -6.56 4.03 -7.70
N ASP A 77 -7.54 4.94 -7.71
CA ASP A 77 -8.63 4.91 -8.69
C ASP A 77 -8.38 5.82 -9.92
N GLY A 78 -7.45 6.78 -9.80
CA GLY A 78 -6.90 7.52 -10.96
C GLY A 78 -5.89 6.69 -11.75
#